data_AF-W0BA83-F1
#
_entry.id   AF-W0BA83-F1
#
_cell.length_a   1.000
_cell.length_b   1.000
_cell.length_c   1.000
_cell.angle_alpha   90.00
_cell.angle_beta   90.00
_cell.angle_gamma   90.00
#
_symmetry.space_group_name_H-M   'P 1'
#
loop_
_entity.id
_entity.type
_entity.pdbx_description
1 polymer ?
#
loop_
_entity_poly.entity_id
_entity_poly.type
_entity_poly.pdbx_seq_one_letter_code
_entity_poly.pdbx_strand_id
1 'polypeptide(L)' 'MNLMDYIHAIELATGKQAIKEFLPMQDGDVLATHADTERLQQDLGYVARIDVKEGIARFVEWYLNFYH' A
#
# COMPACT_ATOMS: atom_id res chain seq x y z
N MET A 1 7.10 -6.47 1.85
CA MET A 1 6.60 -5.49 0.86
C MET A 1 7.43 -4.24 1.00
N ASN A 2 7.98 -3.73 -0.09
CA ASN A 2 8.80 -2.51 -0.12
C ASN A 2 8.05 -1.40 -0.89
N LEU A 3 8.57 -0.16 -0.85
CA LEU A 3 7.97 0.99 -1.53
C LEU A 3 7.71 0.75 -3.03
N MET A 4 8.61 0.04 -3.72
CA MET A 4 8.47 -0.24 -5.15
C MET A 4 7.30 -1.20 -5.44
N ASP A 5 7.00 -2.14 -4.55
CA ASP A 5 5.84 -3.04 -4.68
C ASP A 5 4.52 -2.24 -4.66
N TYR A 6 4.44 -1.20 -3.82
CA TYR A 6 3.27 -0.31 -3.75
C TYR A 6 3.12 0.51 -5.03
N ILE A 7 4.21 1.12 -5.51
CA ILE A 7 4.20 1.90 -6.75
C ILE A 7 3.75 1.03 -7.91
N HIS A 8 4.29 -0.19 -8.02
CA HIS A 8 3.91 -1.13 -9.07
C HIS A 8 2.44 -1.52 -9.02
N ALA A 9 1.87 -1.73 -7.83
CA ALA A 9 0.45 -2.01 -7.68
C ALA A 9 -0.44 -0.85 -8.16
N ILE A 10 -0.02 0.41 -7.93
CA ILE A 10 -0.72 1.59 -8.44
C ILE A 10 -0.60 1.69 -9.97
N GLU A 11 0.59 1.41 -10.54
CA GLU A 11 0.79 1.39 -11.99
C GLU A 11 -0.12 0.37 -12.67
N LEU A 12 -0.25 -0.83 -12.08
CA LEU A 12 -1.17 -1.86 -12.56
C LEU A 12 -2.64 -1.42 -12.45
N ALA A 13 -3.05 -0.87 -11.32
CA ALA A 13 -4.44 -0.44 -11.09
C ALA A 13 -4.86 0.74 -11.99
N THR A 14 -3.92 1.64 -12.34
CA THR A 14 -4.18 2.79 -13.20
C THR A 14 -3.92 2.53 -14.69
N GLY A 15 -3.21 1.45 -15.02
CA GLY A 15 -2.72 1.17 -16.37
C GLY A 15 -1.67 2.17 -16.87
N LYS A 16 -1.03 2.94 -15.97
CA LYS A 16 -0.07 3.99 -16.31
C LYS A 16 1.25 3.76 -15.59
N GLN A 17 2.37 3.89 -16.31
CA GLN A 17 3.70 3.86 -15.72
C GLN A 17 3.99 5.17 -14.96
N ALA A 18 4.50 5.07 -13.75
CA ALA A 18 4.87 6.25 -12.97
C ALA A 18 6.21 6.81 -13.47
N ILE A 19 6.29 8.12 -13.63
CA ILE A 19 7.55 8.83 -13.85
C ILE A 19 8.19 9.00 -12.47
N LYS A 20 9.24 8.21 -12.19
CA LYS A 20 9.86 8.11 -10.86
C LYS A 20 11.07 9.04 -10.79
N GLU A 21 11.09 9.93 -9.82
CA GLU A 21 12.27 10.70 -9.43
C GLU A 21 12.77 10.16 -8.09
N PHE A 22 13.99 9.61 -8.08
CA PHE A 22 14.58 9.03 -6.87
C PHE A 22 15.25 10.13 -6.07
N LEU A 23 14.70 10.43 -4.90
CA LEU A 23 15.26 11.36 -3.94
C LEU A 23 16.07 10.61 -2.85
N PRO A 24 17.02 11.28 -2.18
CA PRO A 24 17.66 10.70 -1.00
C PRO A 24 16.63 10.38 0.10
N MET A 25 16.98 9.48 1.01
CA MET A 25 16.15 9.13 2.16
C MET A 25 15.84 10.40 2.95
N GLN A 26 14.56 10.63 3.27
CA GLN A 26 14.16 11.81 4.02
C GLN A 26 14.50 11.61 5.50
N ASP A 27 14.82 12.70 6.21
CA ASP A 27 15.29 12.65 7.61
C ASP A 27 14.26 12.08 8.62
N GLY A 28 13.05 11.72 8.18
CA GLY A 28 12.02 11.05 8.97
C GLY A 28 11.64 9.64 8.50
N ASP A 29 12.25 9.12 7.43
CA ASP A 29 11.92 7.80 6.91
C ASP A 29 12.56 6.69 7.76
N VAL A 30 11.76 5.70 8.09
CA VAL A 30 12.21 4.45 8.71
C VAL A 30 12.27 3.36 7.63
N LEU A 31 13.38 2.63 7.57
CA LEU A 31 13.65 1.66 6.49
C LEU A 31 12.55 0.59 6.33
N ALA A 32 11.99 0.12 7.44
CA ALA A 32 10.83 -0.76 7.45
C ALA A 32 10.19 -0.76 8.83
N THR A 33 8.87 -0.53 8.89
CA THR A 33 8.07 -0.72 10.11
C THR A 33 6.82 -1.50 9.77
N HIS A 34 6.49 -2.48 10.59
CA HIS A 34 5.26 -3.26 10.48
C HIS A 34 4.63 -3.41 11.86
N ALA A 35 3.31 -3.50 11.90
CA ALA A 35 2.60 -3.79 13.15
C ALA A 35 2.64 -5.30 13.42
N ASP A 36 2.94 -5.67 14.65
CA ASP A 36 2.66 -7.02 15.15
C ASP A 36 1.17 -7.13 15.46
N THR A 37 0.51 -8.09 14.80
CA THR A 37 -0.95 -8.32 14.92
C THR A 37 -1.29 -9.56 15.74
N GLU A 38 -0.32 -10.28 16.33
CA GLU A 38 -0.57 -11.51 17.07
C GLU A 38 -1.58 -11.32 18.20
N ARG A 39 -1.40 -10.25 18.99
CA ARG A 39 -2.31 -9.95 20.11
C ARG A 39 -3.74 -9.63 19.64
N LEU A 40 -3.87 -8.88 18.55
CA LEU A 40 -5.18 -8.54 17.98
C LEU A 40 -5.93 -9.80 17.50
N GLN A 41 -5.19 -10.74 16.91
CA GLN A 41 -5.71 -12.02 16.47
C GLN A 41 -6.13 -12.90 17.66
N GLN A 42 -5.33 -12.96 18.72
CA GLN A 42 -5.63 -13.74 19.92
C GLN A 42 -6.86 -13.21 20.67
N ASP A 43 -6.93 -11.89 20.86
CA ASP A 43 -7.97 -11.27 21.69
C ASP A 43 -9.32 -11.16 20.95
N LEU A 44 -9.30 -10.91 19.63
CA LEU A 44 -10.51 -10.60 18.85
C LEU A 44 -10.78 -11.57 17.69
N GLY A 45 -9.89 -12.53 17.43
CA GLY A 45 -10.00 -13.42 16.26
C GLY A 45 -9.87 -12.70 14.91
N TYR A 46 -9.42 -11.44 14.92
CA TYR A 46 -9.35 -10.61 13.73
C TYR A 46 -8.07 -10.90 12.93
N VAL A 47 -8.24 -11.09 11.62
CA VAL A 47 -7.14 -11.23 10.67
C VAL A 47 -7.49 -10.38 9.44
N ALA A 48 -6.54 -9.56 8.99
CA ALA A 48 -6.69 -8.81 7.74
C ALA A 48 -6.83 -9.79 6.56
N ARG A 49 -7.95 -9.70 5.83
CA ARG A 49 -8.27 -10.61 4.72
C ARG A 49 -7.96 -10.04 3.34
N ILE A 50 -7.76 -8.74 3.27
CA ILE A 50 -7.47 -8.04 2.03
C ILE A 50 -5.96 -7.92 1.93
N ASP A 51 -5.38 -8.51 0.89
CA ASP A 51 -3.98 -8.28 0.59
C ASP A 51 -3.76 -6.85 0.08
N VAL A 52 -2.51 -6.41 0.12
CA VAL A 52 -2.16 -5.03 -0.23
C VAL A 52 -2.45 -4.71 -1.70
N LYS A 53 -2.30 -5.66 -2.63
CA LYS A 53 -2.55 -5.40 -4.06
C LYS A 53 -4.04 -5.15 -4.31
N GLU A 54 -4.88 -5.99 -3.72
CA GLU A 54 -6.33 -5.85 -3.75
C GLU A 54 -6.78 -4.54 -3.08
N GLY A 55 -6.18 -4.19 -1.93
CA GLY A 55 -6.46 -2.94 -1.24
C GLY A 55 -6.13 -1.70 -2.09
N ILE A 56 -4.98 -1.71 -2.76
CA ILE A 56 -4.56 -0.63 -3.67
C ILE A 56 -5.48 -0.53 -4.88
N ALA A 57 -5.86 -1.66 -5.50
CA ALA A 57 -6.78 -1.66 -6.63
C ALA A 57 -8.13 -1.02 -6.28
N ARG A 58 -8.72 -1.41 -5.15
CA ARG A 58 -9.98 -0.81 -4.64
C ARG A 58 -9.83 0.68 -4.32
N PHE A 59 -8.70 1.07 -3.74
CA PHE A 59 -8.44 2.48 -3.43
C PHE A 59 -8.35 3.32 -4.69
N VAL A 60 -7.61 2.86 -5.70
CA VAL A 60 -7.48 3.55 -6.99
C VAL A 60 -8.83 3.65 -7.70
N GLU A 61 -9.61 2.58 -7.72
CA GLU A 61 -10.97 2.58 -8.28
C GLU A 61 -11.86 3.62 -7.58
N TRP A 62 -11.88 3.63 -6.24
CA TRP A 62 -12.61 4.63 -5.47
C TRP A 62 -12.16 6.06 -5.80
N TYR A 63 -10.85 6.31 -5.83
CA TYR A 63 -10.29 7.64 -6.09
C TYR A 63 -10.68 8.14 -7.49
N LEU A 64 -10.53 7.29 -8.51
CA LEU A 64 -10.92 7.64 -9.87
C LEU A 64 -12.42 7.91 -9.98
N ASN A 65 -13.27 7.09 -9.35
CA ASN A 65 -14.72 7.28 -9.38
C ASN A 65 -15.19 8.55 -8.63
N PHE A 66 -14.50 8.96 -7.58
CA PHE A 66 -14.89 10.13 -6.77
C PHE A 66 -14.47 11.46 -7.40
N TYR A 67 -13.33 11.49 -8.10
CA TYR A 67 -12.74 12.71 -8.66
C TYR A 67 -12.89 12.85 -10.20
N HIS A 68 -13.56 11.90 -10.87
CA HIS A 68 -13.94 12.01 -12.30
C HIS A 68 -15.32 12.63 -12.51
#